data_AF-A0A2P7S3E4-F1
#
_entry.id   AF-A0A2P7S3E4-F1
#
_cell.length_a   1.000
_cell.length_b   1.000
_cell.length_c   1.000
_cell.angle_alpha   90.00
_cell.angle_beta   90.00
_cell.angle_gamma   90.00
#
_symmetry.space_group_name_H-M   'P 1'
#
loop_
_entity.id
_entity.type
_entity.pdbx_description
1 polymer ?
#
loop_
_entity_poly.entity_id
_entity_poly.type
_entity_poly.pdbx_seq_one_letter_code
_entity_poly.pdbx_strand_id
1 'polypeptide(L)'
;MRTTATTQRRFATKGETLLWYELRDLRPEGLKFRRQAPIGSYVADFVCFDPKVVVEVDGDHHETGKGKRHDANRDAYLKESGFLVLRYDASDALDRAWHVAQDVKSKAGALPGLPHPRPLAGPSPQGGGGSSRKLLSPLAGEMSAKPTEGVISEGTADRPSTAATTPPGSLREPPSPQGGGEGRRPPITSTTRIARRAAGTSAAARMVPEETPIALSYAGTTHAVMMGSPADFEDFALGFSLTEGIISSPEEIESIEVEDLGAGIDIQIKLKDTANTRFQARRRRLAGPVGCGLCGIESIEEAMRLVDDVGQSTLTLSPSDIVRSVKLLSKHQPLHAETGAVHAAGFYVPGKGVVAAREDVGRHNALDKLAGALARAGVDGASGAVVVTSRVSVEMVQKTAAVGASFIIAVSAPTALAIRTAEGAGMTLVALVRGDEFDIFTHPDRVTDGAAKNVA
;
A
#
# COMPACT_ATOMS: atom_id res chain seq x y z
N MET A 1 -21.03 -7.27 -43.91
CA MET A 1 -20.23 -6.41 -43.03
C MET A 1 -20.67 -6.63 -41.60
N ARG A 2 -19.87 -7.32 -40.78
CA ARG A 2 -20.14 -7.55 -39.35
C ARG A 2 -19.38 -6.47 -38.56
N THR A 3 -20.10 -5.52 -38.00
CA THR A 3 -19.51 -4.48 -37.14
C THR A 3 -19.49 -5.02 -35.72
N THR A 4 -18.33 -5.48 -35.25
CA THR A 4 -18.11 -5.87 -33.86
C THR A 4 -18.16 -4.63 -32.96
N ALA A 5 -19.01 -4.67 -31.94
CA ALA A 5 -19.08 -3.69 -30.87
C ALA A 5 -17.83 -3.77 -29.97
N THR A 6 -16.73 -3.18 -30.41
CA THR A 6 -15.63 -2.75 -29.54
C THR A 6 -16.04 -1.42 -28.93
N THR A 7 -16.81 -1.46 -27.84
CA THR A 7 -17.30 -0.27 -27.14
C THR A 7 -16.51 -0.06 -25.85
N GLN A 8 -16.10 1.19 -25.65
CA GLN A 8 -15.35 1.73 -24.52
C GLN A 8 -15.78 1.16 -23.17
N ARG A 9 -14.85 0.52 -22.46
CA ARG A 9 -15.01 0.25 -21.03
C ARG A 9 -14.95 1.58 -20.29
N ARG A 10 -16.00 1.92 -19.54
CA ARG A 10 -16.00 3.07 -18.62
C ARG A 10 -15.16 2.74 -17.39
N PHE A 11 -14.51 3.73 -16.79
CA PHE A 11 -13.91 3.53 -15.48
C PHE A 11 -15.01 3.32 -14.45
N ALA A 12 -14.86 2.29 -13.61
CA ALA A 12 -15.86 1.97 -12.60
C ALA A 12 -15.92 3.07 -11.53
N THR A 13 -17.12 3.45 -11.11
CA THR A 13 -17.29 4.43 -10.02
C THR A 13 -16.84 3.85 -8.67
N LYS A 14 -16.65 4.69 -7.65
CA LYS A 14 -16.35 4.22 -6.28
C LYS A 14 -17.46 3.32 -5.74
N GLY A 15 -18.72 3.64 -6.01
CA GLY A 15 -19.89 2.82 -5.66
C GLY A 15 -19.89 1.47 -6.37
N GLU A 16 -19.67 1.44 -7.69
CA GLU A 16 -19.50 0.19 -8.44
C GLU A 16 -18.32 -0.65 -7.92
N THR A 17 -17.23 0.00 -7.51
CA THR A 17 -16.06 -0.70 -6.97
C THR A 17 -16.36 -1.35 -5.62
N LEU A 18 -17.09 -0.68 -4.72
CA LEU A 18 -17.51 -1.26 -3.45
C LEU A 18 -18.54 -2.38 -3.65
N LEU A 19 -19.57 -2.12 -4.45
CA LEU A 19 -20.59 -3.12 -4.77
C LEU A 19 -20.01 -4.37 -5.43
N TRP A 20 -18.97 -4.23 -6.26
CA TRP A 20 -18.25 -5.37 -6.84
C TRP A 20 -17.72 -6.34 -5.79
N TYR A 21 -17.08 -5.84 -4.73
CA TYR A 21 -16.50 -6.70 -3.71
C TYR A 21 -17.58 -7.53 -3.02
N GLU A 22 -18.70 -6.90 -2.67
CA GLU A 22 -19.83 -7.55 -2.02
C GLU A 22 -20.51 -8.59 -2.93
N LEU A 23 -20.74 -8.25 -4.21
CA LEU A 23 -21.31 -9.19 -5.19
C LEU A 23 -20.37 -10.37 -5.50
N ARG A 24 -19.05 -10.15 -5.49
CA ARG A 24 -18.05 -11.19 -5.72
C ARG A 24 -18.04 -12.22 -4.58
N ASP A 25 -18.28 -11.78 -3.36
CA ASP A 25 -18.26 -12.62 -2.17
C ASP A 25 -19.49 -13.54 -2.06
N LEU A 26 -20.50 -13.37 -2.93
CA LEU A 26 -21.62 -14.30 -3.11
C LEU A 26 -21.25 -15.58 -3.89
N ARG A 27 -20.00 -15.72 -4.36
CA ARG A 27 -19.54 -16.89 -5.13
C ARG A 27 -19.74 -18.23 -4.40
N PRO A 28 -19.46 -18.39 -3.09
CA PRO A 28 -19.72 -19.63 -2.37
C PRO A 28 -21.20 -20.02 -2.34
N GLU A 29 -22.09 -19.06 -2.57
CA GLU A 29 -23.54 -19.24 -2.62
C GLU A 29 -24.04 -19.59 -4.04
N GLY A 30 -23.13 -19.81 -4.99
CA GLY A 30 -23.44 -20.18 -6.36
C GLY A 30 -23.56 -18.99 -7.32
N LEU A 31 -23.50 -17.75 -6.84
CA LEU A 31 -23.68 -16.55 -7.66
C LEU A 31 -22.32 -16.03 -8.18
N LYS A 32 -22.08 -16.20 -9.48
CA LYS A 32 -20.83 -15.82 -10.16
C LYS A 32 -21.00 -14.55 -11.00
N PHE A 33 -20.89 -13.39 -10.35
CA PHE A 33 -20.95 -12.10 -11.03
C PHE A 33 -19.68 -11.78 -11.83
N ARG A 34 -19.86 -11.16 -13.00
CA ARG A 34 -18.83 -10.58 -13.87
C ARG A 34 -19.12 -9.09 -14.03
N ARG A 35 -18.08 -8.27 -14.05
CA ARG A 35 -18.19 -6.82 -14.28
C ARG A 35 -18.16 -6.46 -15.75
N GLN A 36 -18.86 -5.39 -16.12
CA GLN A 36 -18.78 -4.75 -17.45
C GLN A 36 -18.85 -5.77 -18.59
N ALA A 37 -19.73 -6.75 -18.45
CA ALA A 37 -19.82 -7.87 -19.36
C ALA A 37 -20.79 -7.55 -20.51
N PRO A 38 -20.42 -7.87 -21.76
CA PRO A 38 -21.32 -7.68 -22.88
C PRO A 38 -22.48 -8.69 -22.84
N ILE A 39 -23.68 -8.19 -23.08
CA ILE A 39 -24.91 -8.96 -23.31
C ILE A 39 -25.54 -8.41 -24.59
N GLY A 40 -25.35 -9.12 -25.71
CA GLY A 40 -25.72 -8.63 -27.03
C GLY A 40 -24.96 -7.36 -27.40
N SER A 41 -25.70 -6.29 -27.71
CA SER A 41 -25.17 -4.96 -28.03
C SER A 41 -24.94 -4.07 -26.80
N TYR A 42 -25.24 -4.55 -25.59
CA TYR A 42 -25.18 -3.77 -24.36
C TYR A 42 -24.06 -4.29 -23.44
N VAL A 43 -23.57 -3.42 -22.55
CA VAL A 43 -22.64 -3.77 -21.48
C VAL A 43 -23.38 -3.61 -20.17
N ALA A 44 -23.37 -4.63 -19.32
CA ALA A 44 -23.97 -4.58 -17.99
C ALA A 44 -22.90 -4.30 -16.92
N ASP A 45 -23.22 -3.50 -15.90
CA ASP A 45 -22.27 -3.18 -14.82
C ASP A 45 -21.84 -4.44 -14.09
N PHE A 46 -22.81 -5.28 -13.71
CA PHE A 46 -22.58 -6.64 -13.21
C PHE A 46 -23.58 -7.64 -13.80
N VAL A 47 -23.12 -8.85 -14.10
CA VAL A 47 -23.98 -9.95 -14.54
C VAL A 47 -23.56 -11.29 -13.95
N CYS A 48 -24.53 -12.06 -13.47
CA CYS A 48 -24.42 -13.47 -13.16
C CYS A 48 -25.17 -14.27 -14.22
N PHE A 49 -24.49 -15.02 -15.07
CA PHE A 49 -25.12 -15.73 -16.19
C PHE A 49 -26.00 -16.93 -15.78
N ASP A 50 -25.83 -17.41 -14.56
CA ASP A 50 -26.61 -18.47 -13.94
C ASP A 50 -26.78 -18.08 -12.46
N PRO A 51 -27.97 -17.65 -11.99
CA PRO A 51 -29.30 -17.84 -12.58
C PRO A 51 -29.80 -16.70 -13.49
N LYS A 52 -28.94 -16.03 -14.28
CA LYS A 52 -29.27 -14.87 -15.14
C LYS A 52 -29.76 -13.64 -14.36
N VAL A 53 -28.87 -13.01 -13.61
CA VAL A 53 -29.12 -11.73 -12.90
C VAL A 53 -28.22 -10.64 -13.46
N VAL A 54 -28.76 -9.47 -13.73
CA VAL A 54 -28.03 -8.23 -14.08
C VAL A 54 -28.21 -7.23 -12.95
N VAL A 55 -27.13 -6.56 -12.55
CA VAL A 55 -27.14 -5.47 -11.58
C VAL A 55 -26.54 -4.23 -12.25
N GLU A 56 -27.25 -3.12 -12.19
CA GLU A 56 -26.90 -1.82 -12.78
C GLU A 56 -26.82 -0.76 -11.67
N VAL A 57 -25.82 0.11 -11.75
CA VAL A 57 -25.62 1.22 -10.81
C VAL A 57 -25.94 2.53 -11.53
N ASP A 58 -27.10 3.10 -11.24
CA ASP A 58 -27.58 4.31 -11.92
C ASP A 58 -27.06 5.57 -11.22
N GLY A 59 -26.47 6.50 -11.98
CA GLY A 59 -26.07 7.83 -11.52
C GLY A 59 -27.01 8.91 -12.06
N ASP A 60 -27.62 9.69 -11.16
CA ASP A 60 -28.50 10.86 -11.39
C ASP A 60 -29.23 10.96 -12.75
N HIS A 61 -30.55 10.71 -12.73
CA HIS A 61 -31.47 10.83 -13.85
C HIS A 61 -31.72 12.31 -14.25
N HIS A 62 -30.84 12.91 -15.04
CA HIS A 62 -31.21 14.08 -15.85
C HIS A 62 -31.61 13.63 -17.26
N GLU A 63 -32.90 13.31 -17.41
CA GLU A 63 -33.47 12.72 -18.62
C GLU A 63 -33.58 13.73 -19.78
N THR A 64 -32.91 13.46 -20.89
CA THR A 64 -33.32 13.97 -22.20
C THR A 64 -34.15 12.90 -22.93
N GLY A 65 -35.17 13.30 -23.70
CA GLY A 65 -36.14 12.38 -24.33
C GLY A 65 -35.56 11.32 -25.29
N LYS A 66 -34.29 11.43 -25.71
CA LYS A 66 -33.57 10.39 -26.47
C LYS A 66 -33.04 9.26 -25.58
N GLY A 67 -32.73 9.52 -24.30
CA GLY A 67 -32.26 8.51 -23.34
C GLY A 67 -33.34 7.49 -22.97
N LYS A 68 -34.60 7.95 -22.81
CA LYS A 68 -35.75 7.10 -22.42
C LYS A 68 -36.02 5.93 -23.36
N ARG A 69 -35.94 6.16 -24.68
CA ARG A 69 -36.16 5.10 -25.69
C ARG A 69 -35.01 4.10 -25.78
N HIS A 70 -33.78 4.57 -25.55
CA HIS A 70 -32.60 3.70 -25.57
C HIS A 70 -32.56 2.80 -24.32
N ASP A 71 -32.98 3.32 -23.17
CA ASP A 71 -33.04 2.57 -21.90
C ASP A 71 -34.19 1.54 -21.88
N ALA A 72 -35.36 1.90 -22.41
CA ALA A 72 -36.49 0.96 -22.54
C ALA A 72 -36.19 -0.23 -23.46
N ASN A 73 -35.49 0.00 -24.59
CA ASN A 73 -35.08 -1.07 -25.49
C ASN A 73 -34.01 -1.99 -24.89
N ARG A 74 -33.12 -1.42 -24.06
CA ARG A 74 -32.10 -2.17 -23.31
C ARG A 74 -32.75 -3.08 -22.28
N ASP A 75 -33.65 -2.54 -21.47
CA ASP A 75 -34.36 -3.30 -20.44
C ASP A 75 -35.23 -4.40 -21.04
N ALA A 76 -35.94 -4.12 -22.13
CA ALA A 76 -36.72 -5.12 -22.86
C ALA A 76 -35.83 -6.26 -23.38
N TYR A 77 -34.70 -5.93 -24.00
CA TYR A 77 -33.75 -6.93 -24.52
C TYR A 77 -33.19 -7.83 -23.41
N LEU A 78 -32.79 -7.27 -22.27
CA LEU A 78 -32.25 -8.03 -21.15
C LEU A 78 -33.32 -8.96 -20.53
N LYS A 79 -34.55 -8.46 -20.38
CA LYS A 79 -35.69 -9.25 -19.87
C LYS A 79 -36.08 -10.36 -20.84
N GLU A 80 -36.18 -10.08 -22.14
CA GLU A 80 -36.46 -11.09 -23.18
C GLU A 80 -35.34 -12.15 -23.26
N SER A 81 -34.10 -11.77 -22.95
CA SER A 81 -32.97 -12.70 -22.83
C SER A 81 -33.00 -13.55 -21.55
N GLY A 82 -34.01 -13.34 -20.70
CA GLY A 82 -34.27 -14.08 -19.47
C GLY A 82 -33.47 -13.60 -18.26
N PHE A 83 -32.97 -12.37 -18.26
CA PHE A 83 -32.28 -11.80 -17.11
C PHE A 83 -33.24 -11.10 -16.14
N LEU A 84 -33.05 -11.33 -14.84
CA LEU A 84 -33.56 -10.46 -13.80
C LEU A 84 -32.67 -9.21 -13.72
N VAL A 85 -33.20 -8.05 -14.09
CA VAL A 85 -32.47 -6.76 -14.05
C VAL A 85 -32.78 -6.03 -12.75
N LEU A 86 -31.76 -5.73 -11.96
CA LEU A 86 -31.82 -5.00 -10.70
C LEU A 86 -31.03 -3.68 -10.83
N ARG A 87 -31.65 -2.56 -10.46
CA ARG A 87 -31.04 -1.22 -10.52
C ARG A 87 -30.93 -0.65 -9.12
N TYR A 88 -29.78 -0.05 -8.81
CA TYR A 88 -29.52 0.60 -7.53
C TYR A 88 -28.92 1.98 -7.76
N ASP A 89 -29.28 2.94 -6.90
CA ASP A 89 -28.70 4.28 -6.96
C ASP A 89 -27.21 4.25 -6.63
N ALA A 90 -26.43 5.11 -7.28
CA ALA A 90 -24.99 5.23 -7.03
C ALA A 90 -24.65 5.51 -5.55
N SER A 91 -25.53 6.21 -4.82
CA SER A 91 -25.39 6.42 -3.37
C SER A 91 -25.57 5.14 -2.57
N ASP A 92 -26.52 4.27 -2.93
CA ASP A 92 -26.71 2.98 -2.25
C ASP A 92 -25.53 2.03 -2.53
N ALA A 93 -25.01 2.04 -3.76
CA ALA A 93 -23.81 1.30 -4.11
C ALA A 93 -22.56 1.81 -3.36
N LEU A 94 -22.51 3.10 -3.00
CA LEU A 94 -21.40 3.70 -2.26
C LEU A 94 -21.51 3.49 -0.75
N ASP A 95 -22.67 3.79 -0.16
CA ASP A 95 -22.85 3.88 1.29
C ASP A 95 -23.38 2.58 1.91
N ARG A 96 -23.99 1.71 1.09
CA ARG A 96 -24.75 0.54 1.55
C ARG A 96 -24.50 -0.70 0.70
N ALA A 97 -23.32 -0.80 0.08
CA ALA A 97 -22.94 -1.89 -0.82
C ALA A 97 -23.28 -3.29 -0.29
N TRP A 98 -23.01 -3.57 1.00
CA TRP A 98 -23.34 -4.85 1.62
C TRP A 98 -24.84 -5.15 1.59
N HIS A 99 -25.69 -4.17 1.93
CA HIS A 99 -27.15 -4.32 1.90
C HIS A 99 -27.67 -4.55 0.48
N VAL A 100 -27.09 -3.84 -0.50
CA VAL A 100 -27.39 -4.05 -1.92
C VAL A 100 -27.06 -5.49 -2.34
N ALA A 101 -25.89 -6.01 -1.96
CA ALA A 101 -25.52 -7.38 -2.29
C ALA A 101 -26.41 -8.43 -1.60
N GLN A 102 -26.82 -8.20 -0.35
CA GLN A 102 -27.78 -9.09 0.33
C GLN A 102 -29.16 -9.07 -0.35
N ASP A 103 -29.63 -7.91 -0.84
CA ASP A 103 -30.86 -7.81 -1.61
C ASP A 103 -30.74 -8.54 -2.97
N VAL A 104 -29.63 -8.35 -3.68
CA VAL A 104 -29.33 -9.08 -4.92
C VAL A 104 -29.33 -10.59 -4.68
N LYS A 105 -28.65 -11.07 -3.63
CA LYS A 105 -28.65 -12.47 -3.21
C LYS A 105 -30.06 -12.98 -2.96
N SER A 106 -30.85 -12.26 -2.16
CA SER A 106 -32.22 -12.64 -1.82
C SER A 106 -33.08 -12.77 -3.07
N LYS A 107 -32.99 -11.82 -4.00
CA LYS A 107 -33.75 -11.82 -5.25
C LYS A 107 -33.28 -12.89 -6.22
N ALA A 108 -31.97 -13.16 -6.28
CA ALA A 108 -31.41 -14.26 -7.08
C ALA A 108 -31.84 -15.63 -6.52
N GLY A 109 -31.89 -15.77 -5.20
CA GLY A 109 -32.34 -16.98 -4.49
C GLY A 109 -33.80 -17.35 -4.73
N ALA A 110 -34.63 -16.37 -5.11
CA ALA A 110 -36.04 -16.57 -5.44
C ALA A 110 -36.26 -17.05 -6.89
N LEU A 111 -35.22 -17.13 -7.73
CA LEU A 111 -35.33 -17.61 -9.10
C LEU A 111 -35.42 -19.15 -9.15
N PRO A 112 -36.32 -19.73 -9.97
CA PRO A 112 -36.40 -21.19 -10.11
C PRO A 112 -35.11 -21.76 -10.73
N GLY A 113 -34.44 -22.70 -10.05
CA GLY A 113 -33.35 -23.51 -10.65
C GLY A 113 -31.99 -23.50 -9.97
N LEU A 114 -31.80 -22.87 -8.79
CA LEU A 114 -30.54 -22.98 -8.05
C LEU A 114 -30.35 -24.41 -7.48
N PRO A 115 -29.22 -25.10 -7.75
CA PRO A 115 -28.94 -26.37 -7.09
C PRO A 115 -28.62 -26.14 -5.61
N HIS A 116 -29.38 -26.78 -4.72
CA HIS A 116 -29.15 -26.76 -3.28
C HIS A 116 -27.72 -27.20 -2.92
N PRO A 117 -27.07 -26.60 -1.91
CA PRO A 117 -25.78 -27.08 -1.40
C PRO A 117 -25.98 -28.43 -0.69
N ARG A 118 -25.26 -29.48 -1.12
CA ARG A 118 -25.22 -30.77 -0.40
C ARG A 118 -24.28 -30.69 0.81
N PRO A 119 -24.64 -31.28 1.98
CA PRO A 119 -23.75 -31.37 3.13
C PRO A 119 -22.63 -32.40 2.93
N LEU A 120 -21.48 -32.13 3.56
CA LEU A 120 -20.28 -32.98 3.61
C LEU A 120 -20.55 -34.35 4.28
N ALA A 121 -20.03 -35.42 3.67
CA ALA A 121 -19.81 -36.70 4.34
C ALA A 121 -18.47 -37.30 3.86
N GLY A 122 -17.56 -37.63 4.80
CA GLY A 122 -16.55 -38.68 4.62
C GLY A 122 -17.12 -40.04 5.06
N PRO A 123 -16.38 -41.19 4.99
CA PRO A 123 -14.94 -41.40 4.73
C PRO A 123 -14.62 -42.39 3.55
N SER A 124 -13.33 -42.64 3.31
CA SER A 124 -12.65 -43.49 2.28
C SER A 124 -12.94 -45.02 2.40
N PRO A 125 -12.25 -45.99 1.71
CA PRO A 125 -11.36 -46.01 0.51
C PRO A 125 -11.66 -47.18 -0.52
N GLN A 126 -11.03 -47.16 -1.70
CA GLN A 126 -10.68 -48.27 -2.66
C GLN A 126 -10.62 -47.67 -4.08
N GLY A 127 -9.69 -47.94 -5.00
CA GLY A 127 -8.56 -48.86 -5.13
C GLY A 127 -8.20 -48.94 -6.63
N GLY A 128 -6.90 -49.12 -6.95
CA GLY A 128 -6.36 -49.42 -8.29
C GLY A 128 -6.10 -48.19 -9.16
N GLY A 129 -4.91 -47.89 -9.67
CA GLY A 129 -3.72 -48.65 -10.05
C GLY A 129 -3.20 -47.95 -11.32
N GLY A 130 -1.94 -47.91 -11.73
CA GLY A 130 -0.63 -48.20 -11.20
C GLY A 130 0.33 -47.61 -12.26
N SER A 131 1.52 -47.15 -11.87
CA SER A 131 2.72 -47.31 -12.70
C SER A 131 3.93 -46.85 -11.89
N SER A 132 4.69 -47.86 -11.49
CA SER A 132 5.99 -47.81 -10.85
C SER A 132 7.06 -47.21 -11.75
N ARG A 133 7.84 -46.25 -11.23
CA ARG A 133 9.29 -46.20 -11.48
C ARG A 133 10.04 -45.98 -10.18
N LYS A 134 10.99 -46.89 -9.96
CA LYS A 134 11.82 -47.06 -8.77
C LYS A 134 12.81 -45.91 -8.59
N LEU A 135 13.02 -45.59 -7.31
CA LEU A 135 14.21 -45.00 -6.70
C LEU A 135 15.51 -45.65 -7.18
N LEU A 136 16.58 -44.86 -7.25
CA LEU A 136 17.95 -45.22 -6.85
C LEU A 136 18.81 -43.95 -6.74
N SER A 137 19.09 -43.53 -5.52
CA SER A 137 20.41 -43.01 -5.12
C SER A 137 21.34 -44.22 -4.89
N PRO A 138 22.68 -44.08 -4.94
CA PRO A 138 23.39 -43.84 -3.66
C PRO A 138 24.77 -43.13 -3.71
N LEU A 139 25.19 -42.66 -2.51
CA LEU A 139 26.55 -42.57 -1.93
C LEU A 139 27.59 -41.61 -2.58
N ALA A 140 28.07 -40.57 -1.88
CA ALA A 140 29.06 -40.53 -0.77
C ALA A 140 30.53 -40.66 -1.22
N GLY A 141 31.34 -39.66 -0.87
CA GLY A 141 32.80 -39.61 -1.03
C GLY A 141 33.38 -38.41 -0.30
N GLU A 142 34.07 -38.67 0.82
CA GLU A 142 34.71 -37.74 1.75
C GLU A 142 36.11 -37.26 1.29
N MET A 143 36.71 -36.41 2.15
CA MET A 143 38.13 -36.06 2.36
C MET A 143 38.67 -34.87 1.54
N SER A 144 39.57 -34.01 2.01
CA SER A 144 40.12 -33.59 3.32
C SER A 144 41.18 -32.50 3.02
N ALA A 145 41.58 -31.75 4.05
CA ALA A 145 42.85 -31.00 4.22
C ALA A 145 42.96 -29.51 3.79
N LYS A 146 42.99 -28.64 4.83
CA LYS A 146 43.87 -27.44 5.00
C LYS A 146 45.29 -27.90 5.44
N PRO A 147 46.31 -27.05 5.77
CA PRO A 147 46.46 -25.57 5.87
C PRO A 147 47.74 -25.07 5.11
N THR A 148 48.26 -23.83 5.11
CA THR A 148 48.82 -22.96 6.20
C THR A 148 49.33 -21.60 5.63
N GLU A 149 49.60 -20.66 6.56
CA GLU A 149 50.50 -19.47 6.50
C GLU A 149 50.07 -18.25 5.65
N GLY A 150 50.04 -16.99 6.13
CA GLY A 150 50.56 -16.35 7.34
C GLY A 150 51.75 -15.43 7.00
N VAL A 151 51.53 -14.12 6.85
CA VAL A 151 52.60 -13.09 6.98
C VAL A 151 52.02 -11.81 7.59
N ILE A 152 52.83 -11.21 8.45
CA ILE A 152 52.66 -10.08 9.37
C ILE A 152 53.63 -8.98 8.91
N SER A 153 53.25 -7.70 9.03
CA SER A 153 54.15 -6.54 9.30
C SER A 153 53.28 -5.27 9.38
N GLU A 154 53.04 -4.65 10.54
CA GLU A 154 53.87 -3.63 11.22
C GLU A 154 54.35 -2.50 10.29
N GLY A 155 53.79 -1.29 10.39
CA GLY A 155 54.32 -0.14 11.17
C GLY A 155 54.43 1.05 10.18
N THR A 156 54.17 2.34 10.46
CA THR A 156 54.49 3.20 11.60
C THR A 156 53.78 4.57 11.46
N ALA A 157 53.76 5.31 12.58
CA ALA A 157 53.41 6.72 12.89
C ALA A 157 53.59 7.79 11.76
N ASP A 158 53.03 9.01 11.80
CA ASP A 158 52.92 9.98 12.90
C ASP A 158 51.98 11.17 12.54
N ARG A 159 51.59 11.96 13.56
CA ARG A 159 50.65 13.11 13.60
C ARG A 159 51.27 14.46 13.08
N PRO A 160 50.72 15.65 13.40
CA PRO A 160 49.45 16.31 13.04
C PRO A 160 49.68 17.70 12.37
N SER A 161 48.64 18.39 11.87
CA SER A 161 48.74 19.84 11.59
C SER A 161 47.43 20.62 11.78
N THR A 162 47.43 21.38 12.88
CA THR A 162 46.91 22.74 13.18
C THR A 162 45.58 23.27 12.63
N ALA A 163 44.81 23.79 13.59
CA ALA A 163 43.61 24.62 13.46
C ALA A 163 43.88 26.05 12.95
N ALA A 164 42.84 26.68 12.39
CA ALA A 164 42.65 28.13 12.43
C ALA A 164 41.15 28.48 12.40
N THR A 165 40.77 29.43 13.26
CA THR A 165 39.41 29.86 13.62
C THR A 165 39.23 31.34 13.30
N THR A 166 38.14 31.77 12.64
CA THR A 166 37.41 33.07 12.80
C THR A 166 36.34 33.26 11.69
N PRO A 167 35.35 34.20 11.78
CA PRO A 167 34.31 34.48 12.80
C PRO A 167 32.87 34.44 12.18
N PRO A 168 31.77 34.69 12.94
CA PRO A 168 30.40 34.53 12.43
C PRO A 168 29.85 35.83 11.80
N GLY A 169 29.16 35.71 10.67
CA GLY A 169 28.53 36.84 9.96
C GLY A 169 27.13 36.51 9.43
N SER A 170 26.15 37.20 10.00
CA SER A 170 24.78 37.50 9.50
C SER A 170 23.89 36.35 9.00
N LEU A 171 22.79 36.14 9.75
CA LEU A 171 21.58 35.43 9.35
C LEU A 171 21.08 35.94 7.99
N ARG A 172 21.15 35.09 6.95
CA ARG A 172 20.41 35.29 5.70
C ARG A 172 19.00 34.76 5.87
N GLU A 173 18.01 35.60 5.56
CA GLU A 173 16.62 35.19 5.38
C GLU A 173 16.50 34.03 4.38
N PRO A 174 15.55 33.10 4.56
CA PRO A 174 15.39 31.99 3.63
C PRO A 174 15.00 32.53 2.25
N PRO A 175 15.64 32.06 1.16
CA PRO A 175 15.26 32.48 -0.17
C PRO A 175 13.84 31.99 -0.47
N SER A 176 12.97 32.92 -0.89
CA SER A 176 11.69 32.64 -1.52
C SER A 176 11.88 31.69 -2.71
N PRO A 177 10.99 30.69 -2.93
CA PRO A 177 11.17 29.70 -3.97
C PRO A 177 10.90 30.33 -5.33
N GLN A 178 11.97 30.71 -6.03
CA GLN A 178 11.95 30.96 -7.47
C GLN A 178 13.09 30.21 -8.12
N GLY A 179 12.73 29.26 -8.98
CA GLY A 179 13.66 28.43 -9.75
C GLY A 179 12.98 27.15 -10.23
N GLY A 180 12.14 27.27 -11.26
CA GLY A 180 11.47 26.14 -11.90
C GLY A 180 12.47 25.26 -12.65
N GLY A 181 12.46 23.96 -12.32
CA GLY A 181 12.84 22.93 -13.28
C GLY A 181 11.66 22.71 -14.21
N GLU A 182 11.86 22.89 -15.52
CA GLU A 182 10.86 22.58 -16.52
C GLU A 182 10.45 21.11 -16.40
N GLY A 183 9.16 20.84 -16.13
CA GLY A 183 8.56 19.51 -16.28
C GLY A 183 8.09 18.77 -15.03
N ARG A 184 8.24 19.30 -13.80
CA ARG A 184 7.77 18.58 -12.60
C ARG A 184 6.35 18.99 -12.19
N ARG A 185 5.40 18.05 -12.16
CA ARG A 185 4.04 18.27 -11.64
C ARG A 185 4.09 18.80 -10.20
N PRO A 186 3.34 19.87 -9.87
CA PRO A 186 3.27 20.35 -8.50
C PRO A 186 2.55 19.31 -7.62
N PRO A 187 2.96 19.12 -6.35
CA PRO A 187 2.31 18.17 -5.43
C PRO A 187 0.96 18.66 -4.90
N ILE A 188 0.61 19.92 -5.17
CA ILE A 188 -0.61 20.57 -4.74
C ILE A 188 -1.17 21.42 -5.88
N THR A 189 -2.48 21.60 -5.88
CA THR A 189 -3.18 22.47 -6.83
C THR A 189 -4.25 23.28 -6.12
N SER A 190 -4.57 24.46 -6.68
CA SER A 190 -5.61 25.33 -6.15
C SER A 190 -6.93 25.04 -6.87
N THR A 191 -8.01 24.87 -6.11
CA THR A 191 -9.35 24.68 -6.66
C THR A 191 -10.36 25.60 -5.99
N THR A 192 -11.45 25.90 -6.68
CA THR A 192 -12.56 26.69 -6.16
C THR A 192 -13.54 25.78 -5.44
N ARG A 193 -13.90 26.13 -4.21
CA ARG A 193 -14.95 25.47 -3.41
C ARG A 193 -16.05 26.45 -3.04
N ILE A 194 -17.23 25.93 -2.75
CA ILE A 194 -18.30 26.64 -2.04
C ILE A 194 -18.24 26.22 -0.57
N ALA A 195 -17.99 27.16 0.33
CA ALA A 195 -17.92 26.92 1.77
C ALA A 195 -19.19 27.40 2.45
N ARG A 196 -19.93 26.49 3.10
CA ARG A 196 -21.04 26.82 4.00
C ARG A 196 -20.53 26.89 5.44
N ARG A 197 -20.68 28.06 6.07
CA ARG A 197 -20.32 28.33 7.47
C ARG A 197 -21.50 28.94 8.20
N ALA A 198 -21.41 29.10 9.52
CA ALA A 198 -22.47 29.70 10.32
C ALA A 198 -22.87 31.11 9.82
N ALA A 199 -21.91 31.88 9.30
CA ALA A 199 -22.13 33.22 8.75
C ALA A 199 -22.70 33.26 7.31
N GLY A 200 -22.88 32.10 6.65
CA GLY A 200 -23.40 32.02 5.28
C GLY A 200 -22.58 31.13 4.34
N THR A 201 -22.87 31.25 3.05
CA THR A 201 -22.24 30.47 1.98
C THR A 201 -21.41 31.38 1.08
N SER A 202 -20.15 31.03 0.82
CA SER A 202 -19.27 31.81 -0.06
C SER A 202 -18.37 30.92 -0.92
N ALA A 203 -18.02 31.38 -2.11
CA ALA A 203 -16.95 30.76 -2.91
C ALA A 203 -15.57 31.13 -2.34
N ALA A 204 -14.63 30.20 -2.33
CA ALA A 204 -13.27 30.42 -1.87
C ALA A 204 -12.29 29.47 -2.56
N ALA A 205 -11.04 29.89 -2.73
CA ALA A 205 -9.96 28.99 -3.13
C ALA A 205 -9.59 28.03 -1.98
N ARG A 206 -9.10 26.85 -2.35
CA ARG A 206 -8.52 25.86 -1.43
C ARG A 206 -7.37 25.14 -2.13
N MET A 207 -6.24 25.00 -1.44
CA MET A 207 -5.20 24.07 -1.84
C MET A 207 -5.63 22.63 -1.55
N VAL A 208 -5.45 21.75 -2.52
CA VAL A 208 -5.70 20.32 -2.44
C VAL A 208 -4.46 19.57 -2.94
N PRO A 209 -4.17 18.36 -2.43
CA PRO A 209 -3.04 17.59 -2.89
C PRO A 209 -3.34 17.02 -4.28
N GLU A 210 -2.31 16.92 -5.11
CA GLU A 210 -2.39 16.12 -6.34
C GLU A 210 -2.26 14.63 -5.99
N GLU A 211 -3.10 13.81 -6.61
CA GLU A 211 -3.06 12.35 -6.54
C GLU A 211 -2.79 11.81 -7.93
N THR A 212 -1.56 11.33 -8.16
CA THR A 212 -1.05 10.93 -9.46
C THR A 212 -0.81 9.42 -9.50
N PRO A 213 -1.15 8.71 -10.59
CA PRO A 213 -0.69 7.35 -10.81
C PRO A 213 0.82 7.33 -10.99
N ILE A 214 1.53 6.58 -10.15
CA ILE A 214 2.98 6.42 -10.17
C ILE A 214 3.29 4.95 -10.41
N ALA A 215 3.83 4.64 -11.59
CA ALA A 215 4.32 3.31 -11.93
C ALA A 215 5.75 3.12 -11.38
N LEU A 216 6.00 1.93 -10.82
CA LEU A 216 7.31 1.46 -10.40
C LEU A 216 7.72 0.34 -11.34
N SER A 217 8.64 0.64 -12.26
CA SER A 217 9.01 -0.23 -13.36
C SER A 217 10.42 -0.79 -13.14
N TYR A 218 10.57 -2.11 -13.27
CA TYR A 218 11.85 -2.80 -13.12
C TYR A 218 12.15 -3.58 -14.38
N ALA A 219 13.35 -3.40 -14.93
CA ALA A 219 13.79 -4.03 -16.18
C ALA A 219 12.77 -3.84 -17.33
N GLY A 220 12.25 -2.61 -17.47
CA GLY A 220 11.31 -2.23 -18.54
C GLY A 220 9.91 -2.84 -18.42
N THR A 221 9.54 -3.39 -17.27
CA THR A 221 8.15 -3.80 -16.99
C THR A 221 7.63 -3.12 -15.74
N THR A 222 6.43 -2.57 -15.80
CA THR A 222 5.71 -2.08 -14.62
C THR A 222 5.44 -3.21 -13.65
N HIS A 223 5.95 -3.06 -12.42
CA HIS A 223 5.73 -4.01 -11.34
C HIS A 223 4.50 -3.63 -10.51
N ALA A 224 4.34 -2.34 -10.21
CA ALA A 224 3.21 -1.81 -9.45
C ALA A 224 2.82 -0.42 -9.96
N VAL A 225 1.56 -0.05 -9.76
CA VAL A 225 1.08 1.32 -9.96
C VAL A 225 0.40 1.78 -8.67
N MET A 226 0.91 2.85 -8.09
CA MET A 226 0.42 3.41 -6.83
C MET A 226 -0.19 4.79 -7.08
N MET A 227 -1.32 5.08 -6.44
CA MET A 227 -1.83 6.45 -6.40
C MET A 227 -1.09 7.19 -5.28
N GLY A 228 -0.44 8.30 -5.60
CA GLY A 228 0.36 9.04 -4.62
C GLY A 228 0.67 10.47 -5.00
N SER A 229 1.31 11.20 -4.09
CA SER A 229 1.74 12.59 -4.33
C SER A 229 2.95 12.63 -5.25
N PRO A 230 3.00 13.50 -6.28
CA PRO A 230 4.08 13.56 -7.26
C PRO A 230 5.35 14.26 -6.71
N ALA A 231 5.88 13.74 -5.61
CA ALA A 231 7.05 14.23 -4.89
C ALA A 231 7.89 13.07 -4.37
N ASP A 232 9.17 13.35 -4.06
CA ASP A 232 10.09 12.40 -3.41
C ASP A 232 10.23 11.04 -4.13
N PHE A 233 10.27 11.06 -5.46
CA PHE A 233 10.26 9.83 -6.28
C PHE A 233 11.44 8.89 -6.02
N GLU A 234 12.65 9.42 -5.83
CA GLU A 234 13.84 8.61 -5.51
C GLU A 234 13.67 7.89 -4.18
N ASP A 235 13.16 8.59 -3.16
CA ASP A 235 12.84 8.01 -1.87
C ASP A 235 11.74 6.96 -1.99
N PHE A 236 10.71 7.24 -2.79
CA PHE A 236 9.63 6.30 -2.99
C PHE A 236 10.11 5.01 -3.67
N ALA A 237 10.90 5.13 -4.74
CA ALA A 237 11.44 4.00 -5.48
C ALA A 237 12.40 3.15 -4.63
N LEU A 238 13.33 3.78 -3.93
CA LEU A 238 14.27 3.09 -3.04
C LEU A 238 13.53 2.40 -1.90
N GLY A 239 12.65 3.15 -1.23
CA GLY A 239 11.88 2.67 -0.10
C GLY A 239 10.98 1.50 -0.45
N PHE A 240 10.17 1.63 -1.50
CA PHE A 240 9.31 0.56 -1.99
C PHE A 240 10.13 -0.71 -2.31
N SER A 241 11.28 -0.54 -2.97
CA SER A 241 12.16 -1.66 -3.31
C SER A 241 12.66 -2.41 -2.07
N LEU A 242 13.03 -1.69 -1.01
CA LEU A 242 13.49 -2.25 0.26
C LEU A 242 12.34 -2.93 1.01
N THR A 243 11.24 -2.21 1.21
CA THR A 243 10.12 -2.69 2.03
C THR A 243 9.37 -3.86 1.40
N GLU A 244 9.39 -3.98 0.07
CA GLU A 244 8.86 -5.15 -0.63
C GLU A 244 9.86 -6.32 -0.73
N GLY A 245 11.09 -6.15 -0.25
CA GLY A 245 12.15 -7.14 -0.36
C GLY A 245 12.53 -7.44 -1.81
N ILE A 246 12.41 -6.46 -2.71
CA ILE A 246 12.92 -6.53 -4.09
C ILE A 246 14.45 -6.43 -4.05
N ILE A 247 14.94 -5.54 -3.19
CA ILE A 247 16.35 -5.38 -2.84
C ILE A 247 16.54 -5.57 -1.33
N SER A 248 17.76 -5.90 -0.94
CA SER A 248 18.21 -6.01 0.45
C SER A 248 19.11 -4.85 0.87
N SER A 249 19.65 -4.10 -0.08
CA SER A 249 20.44 -2.90 0.21
C SER A 249 20.32 -1.86 -0.91
N PRO A 250 20.50 -0.55 -0.62
CA PRO A 250 20.40 0.50 -1.63
C PRO A 250 21.37 0.34 -2.80
N GLU A 251 22.53 -0.27 -2.56
CA GLU A 251 23.56 -0.49 -3.57
C GLU A 251 23.13 -1.49 -4.64
N GLU A 252 22.03 -2.23 -4.46
CA GLU A 252 21.51 -3.13 -5.49
C GLU A 252 20.76 -2.38 -6.61
N ILE A 253 20.45 -1.10 -6.43
CA ILE A 253 19.94 -0.22 -7.49
C ILE A 253 21.12 0.41 -8.24
N GLU A 254 21.11 0.31 -9.57
CA GLU A 254 22.07 0.94 -10.48
C GLU A 254 21.64 2.36 -10.84
N SER A 255 20.37 2.57 -11.21
CA SER A 255 19.81 3.89 -11.52
C SER A 255 18.31 3.97 -11.25
N ILE A 256 17.83 5.19 -11.01
CA ILE A 256 16.42 5.55 -10.91
C ILE A 256 16.18 6.71 -11.87
N GLU A 257 15.31 6.51 -12.84
CA GLU A 257 14.93 7.52 -13.83
C GLU A 257 13.44 7.79 -13.71
N VAL A 258 13.05 9.07 -13.64
CA VAL A 258 11.65 9.49 -13.44
C VAL A 258 11.14 10.13 -14.72
N GLU A 259 10.11 9.53 -15.31
CA GLU A 259 9.49 9.99 -16.54
C GLU A 259 8.07 10.51 -16.26
N ASP A 260 7.80 11.76 -16.65
CA ASP A 260 6.43 12.30 -16.65
C ASP A 260 5.75 12.01 -17.99
N LEU A 261 4.75 11.13 -17.98
CA LEU A 261 4.03 10.69 -19.18
C LEU A 261 2.73 11.47 -19.43
N GLY A 262 2.53 12.61 -18.77
CA GLY A 262 1.31 13.43 -18.82
C GLY A 262 0.10 12.83 -18.07
N ALA A 263 -0.19 11.54 -18.26
CA ALA A 263 -1.25 10.84 -17.53
C ALA A 263 -0.81 10.35 -16.14
N GLY A 264 0.48 10.06 -15.96
CA GLY A 264 1.07 9.59 -14.71
C GLY A 264 2.58 9.74 -14.71
N ILE A 265 3.24 9.24 -13.67
CA ILE A 265 4.69 9.15 -13.56
C ILE A 265 5.10 7.71 -13.74
N ASP A 266 6.19 7.45 -14.46
CA ASP A 266 6.83 6.14 -14.51
C ASP A 266 8.24 6.26 -13.94
N ILE A 267 8.51 5.53 -12.86
CA ILE A 267 9.84 5.47 -12.24
C ILE A 267 10.51 4.19 -12.73
N GLN A 268 11.46 4.36 -13.65
CA GLN A 268 12.29 3.28 -14.18
C GLN A 268 13.44 3.00 -13.22
N ILE A 269 13.43 1.81 -12.62
CA ILE A 269 14.41 1.34 -11.66
C ILE A 269 15.26 0.25 -12.30
N LYS A 270 16.55 0.55 -12.47
CA LYS A 270 17.52 -0.42 -12.96
C LYS A 270 18.21 -1.09 -11.78
N LEU A 271 18.07 -2.41 -11.67
CA LEU A 271 18.73 -3.21 -10.64
C LEU A 271 20.04 -3.80 -11.18
N LYS A 272 21.03 -3.97 -10.31
CA LYS A 272 22.25 -4.75 -10.60
C LYS A 272 21.90 -6.21 -10.90
N ASP A 273 22.73 -6.88 -11.70
CA ASP A 273 22.45 -8.21 -12.27
C ASP A 273 21.99 -9.26 -11.24
N THR A 274 22.64 -9.34 -10.08
CA THR A 274 22.28 -10.29 -9.01
C THR A 274 20.88 -10.03 -8.47
N ALA A 275 20.57 -8.78 -8.14
CA ALA A 275 19.26 -8.37 -7.64
C ALA A 275 18.18 -8.53 -8.72
N ASN A 276 18.48 -8.14 -9.96
CA ASN A 276 17.57 -8.32 -11.09
C ASN A 276 17.23 -9.81 -11.33
N THR A 277 18.22 -10.69 -11.25
CA THR A 277 18.02 -12.14 -11.41
C THR A 277 17.07 -12.69 -10.33
N ARG A 278 17.27 -12.31 -9.06
CA ARG A 278 16.37 -12.65 -7.94
C ARG A 278 14.96 -12.11 -8.18
N PHE A 279 14.83 -10.84 -8.55
CA PHE A 279 13.56 -10.19 -8.83
C PHE A 279 12.78 -10.90 -9.95
N GLN A 280 13.42 -11.18 -11.08
CA GLN A 280 12.80 -11.90 -12.21
C GLN A 280 12.38 -13.32 -11.84
N ALA A 281 13.19 -14.03 -11.03
CA ALA A 281 12.84 -15.35 -10.54
C ALA A 281 11.60 -15.33 -9.64
N ARG A 282 11.48 -14.31 -8.77
CA ARG A 282 10.30 -14.10 -7.93
C ARG A 282 9.07 -13.75 -8.76
N ARG A 283 9.17 -12.82 -9.72
CA ARG A 283 8.05 -12.40 -10.57
C ARG A 283 7.46 -13.57 -11.37
N ARG A 284 8.29 -14.48 -11.88
CA ARG A 284 7.82 -15.70 -12.58
C ARG A 284 7.00 -16.64 -11.70
N ARG A 285 7.24 -16.65 -10.39
CA ARG A 285 6.44 -17.45 -9.42
C ARG A 285 5.10 -16.77 -9.10
N LEU A 286 5.08 -15.44 -9.15
CA LEU A 286 3.95 -14.60 -8.79
C LEU A 286 2.92 -14.43 -9.93
N ALA A 287 3.34 -14.55 -11.20
CA ALA A 287 2.49 -14.43 -12.39
C ALA A 287 1.45 -15.57 -12.59
N GLY A 288 0.69 -15.91 -11.55
CA GLY A 288 -0.52 -16.73 -11.58
C GLY A 288 -1.78 -15.91 -11.92
N PRO A 289 -2.92 -16.57 -12.20
CA PRO A 289 -4.08 -15.96 -12.88
C PRO A 289 -4.96 -15.02 -12.02
N VAL A 290 -4.51 -14.58 -10.84
CA VAL A 290 -5.35 -13.91 -9.83
C VAL A 290 -4.71 -12.63 -9.26
N GLY A 291 -4.33 -11.69 -10.11
CA GLY A 291 -3.87 -10.36 -9.69
C GLY A 291 -4.86 -9.25 -10.07
N CYS A 292 -5.41 -8.51 -9.10
CA CYS A 292 -6.18 -7.28 -9.36
C CYS A 292 -5.26 -6.05 -9.52
N GLY A 293 -3.94 -6.18 -9.29
CA GLY A 293 -2.93 -5.11 -9.46
C GLY A 293 -3.09 -3.88 -8.55
N LEU A 294 -4.24 -3.73 -7.88
CA LEU A 294 -4.59 -2.53 -7.09
C LEU A 294 -4.24 -2.67 -5.60
N CYS A 295 -4.05 -3.90 -5.13
CA CYS A 295 -3.76 -4.21 -3.73
C CYS A 295 -2.36 -4.80 -3.50
N GLY A 296 -1.53 -4.93 -4.54
CA GLY A 296 -0.13 -5.40 -4.45
C GLY A 296 0.10 -6.84 -3.96
N ILE A 297 -0.87 -7.45 -3.30
CA ILE A 297 -0.81 -8.79 -2.72
C ILE A 297 -1.48 -9.78 -3.68
N GLU A 298 -0.71 -10.74 -4.19
CA GLU A 298 -1.20 -11.73 -5.17
C GLU A 298 -1.59 -13.08 -4.51
N SER A 299 -1.45 -13.20 -3.18
CA SER A 299 -1.82 -14.40 -2.42
C SER A 299 -2.04 -14.14 -0.92
N ILE A 300 -2.77 -15.03 -0.23
CA ILE A 300 -2.92 -14.98 1.24
C ILE A 300 -1.56 -15.13 1.91
N GLU A 301 -0.69 -15.95 1.33
CA GLU A 301 0.68 -16.18 1.76
C GLU A 301 1.52 -14.90 1.71
N GLU A 302 1.28 -14.02 0.73
CA GLU A 302 1.95 -12.72 0.62
C GLU A 302 1.40 -11.71 1.64
N ALA A 303 0.10 -11.75 1.96
CA ALA A 303 -0.45 -11.02 3.09
C ALA A 303 0.14 -11.49 4.45
N MET A 304 0.56 -12.76 4.51
CA MET A 304 1.18 -13.40 5.68
C MET A 304 2.71 -13.47 5.59
N ARG A 305 3.36 -12.65 4.75
CA ARG A 305 4.83 -12.60 4.63
C ARG A 305 5.45 -12.53 6.03
N LEU A 306 6.43 -13.39 6.29
CA LEU A 306 7.23 -13.38 7.52
C LEU A 306 7.82 -11.99 7.70
N VAL A 307 7.63 -11.44 8.89
CA VAL A 307 8.13 -10.13 9.28
C VAL A 307 9.48 -10.32 9.92
N ASP A 308 10.44 -9.47 9.59
CA ASP A 308 11.76 -9.50 10.22
C ASP A 308 11.61 -9.32 11.75
N ASP A 309 12.33 -10.14 12.50
CA ASP A 309 12.35 -10.07 13.95
C ASP A 309 13.18 -8.86 14.39
N VAL A 310 12.50 -7.85 14.94
CA VAL A 310 13.09 -6.64 15.53
C VAL A 310 13.17 -6.72 17.06
N GLY A 311 12.93 -7.91 17.62
CA GLY A 311 12.91 -8.23 19.04
C GLY A 311 14.23 -7.97 19.76
N GLN A 312 15.36 -8.11 19.06
CA GLN A 312 16.71 -7.93 19.63
C GLN A 312 17.10 -6.46 19.85
N SER A 313 16.25 -5.51 19.46
CA SER A 313 16.51 -4.08 19.69
C SER A 313 16.58 -3.75 21.19
N THR A 314 17.59 -2.97 21.56
CA THR A 314 17.80 -2.44 22.92
C THR A 314 17.23 -1.03 23.08
N LEU A 315 16.60 -0.48 22.03
CA LEU A 315 16.00 0.85 22.07
C LEU A 315 14.89 0.89 23.11
N THR A 316 14.94 1.90 23.98
CA THR A 316 13.87 2.22 24.93
C THR A 316 13.46 3.67 24.73
N LEU A 317 12.17 3.95 24.91
CA LEU A 317 11.61 5.29 24.80
C LEU A 317 10.89 5.66 26.09
N SER A 318 11.00 6.92 26.51
CA SER A 318 10.16 7.43 27.59
C SER A 318 8.76 7.78 27.08
N PRO A 319 7.73 7.86 27.96
CA PRO A 319 6.43 8.43 27.59
C PRO A 319 6.56 9.81 26.95
N SER A 320 7.52 10.62 27.43
CA SER A 320 7.80 11.95 26.89
C SER A 320 8.37 11.90 25.46
N ASP A 321 9.16 10.88 25.12
CA ASP A 321 9.66 10.67 23.76
C ASP A 321 8.52 10.32 22.81
N ILE A 322 7.60 9.45 23.23
CA ILE A 322 6.43 9.05 22.44
C ILE A 322 5.59 10.28 22.08
N VAL A 323 5.20 11.07 23.08
CA VAL A 323 4.40 12.30 22.88
C VAL A 323 5.17 13.32 22.03
N ARG A 324 6.45 13.51 22.33
CA ARG A 324 7.31 14.46 21.60
C ARG A 324 7.45 14.06 20.13
N SER A 325 7.53 12.76 19.82
CA SER A 325 7.70 12.27 18.45
C SER A 325 6.55 12.71 17.54
N VAL A 326 5.30 12.56 18.00
CA VAL A 326 4.09 12.99 17.28
C VAL A 326 4.00 14.52 17.19
N LYS A 327 4.33 15.22 18.28
CA LYS A 327 4.35 16.70 18.31
C LYS A 327 5.40 17.30 17.37
N LEU A 328 6.53 16.62 17.19
CA LEU A 328 7.56 17.05 16.24
C LEU A 328 7.14 16.73 14.80
N LEU A 329 6.57 15.55 14.55
CA LEU A 329 6.10 15.17 13.21
C LEU A 329 5.09 16.18 12.64
N SER A 330 4.20 16.76 13.47
CA SER A 330 3.25 17.80 13.02
C SER A 330 3.92 19.06 12.46
N LYS A 331 5.19 19.32 12.80
CA LYS A 331 5.98 20.44 12.28
C LYS A 331 6.73 20.12 10.99
N HIS A 332 6.77 18.84 10.58
CA HIS A 332 7.47 18.37 9.38
C HIS A 332 6.49 17.89 8.30
N GLN A 333 5.35 18.57 8.17
CA GLN A 333 4.25 18.20 7.28
C GLN A 333 3.79 19.39 6.41
N PRO A 334 4.63 19.92 5.50
CA PRO A 334 4.27 21.06 4.65
C PRO A 334 3.04 20.80 3.76
N LEU A 335 2.90 19.62 3.15
CA LEU A 335 1.76 19.30 2.30
C LEU A 335 0.46 19.21 3.11
N HIS A 336 0.51 18.61 4.30
CA HIS A 336 -0.63 18.58 5.21
C HIS A 336 -0.98 19.97 5.73
N ALA A 337 0.01 20.81 6.05
CA ALA A 337 -0.23 22.17 6.52
C ALA A 337 -1.01 22.99 5.49
N GLU A 338 -0.74 22.78 4.20
CA GLU A 338 -1.45 23.49 3.12
C GLU A 338 -2.81 22.87 2.76
N THR A 339 -2.91 21.53 2.79
CA THR A 339 -4.07 20.83 2.21
C THR A 339 -4.99 20.18 3.23
N GLY A 340 -4.43 19.72 4.35
CA GLY A 340 -5.09 18.90 5.37
C GLY A 340 -5.51 17.51 4.91
N ALA A 341 -4.97 17.02 3.78
CA ALA A 341 -5.51 15.85 3.07
C ALA A 341 -4.45 14.80 2.70
N VAL A 342 -3.30 14.81 3.37
CA VAL A 342 -2.23 13.81 3.19
C VAL A 342 -1.86 13.16 4.52
N HIS A 343 -1.24 11.99 4.43
CA HIS A 343 -0.61 11.27 5.54
C HIS A 343 0.88 11.58 5.60
N ALA A 344 1.48 11.30 6.76
CA ALA A 344 2.90 11.44 6.98
C ALA A 344 3.47 10.24 7.74
N ALA A 345 4.72 9.91 7.41
CA ALA A 345 5.57 9.03 8.17
C ALA A 345 6.87 9.77 8.51
N GLY A 346 7.30 9.71 9.77
CA GLY A 346 8.57 10.27 10.21
C GLY A 346 9.37 9.28 11.03
N PHE A 347 10.66 9.57 11.19
CA PHE A 347 11.57 8.76 12.00
C PHE A 347 12.10 9.59 13.16
N TYR A 348 11.78 9.16 14.37
CA TYR A 348 12.19 9.80 15.61
C TYR A 348 13.38 9.09 16.22
N VAL A 349 14.43 9.84 16.55
CA VAL A 349 15.60 9.34 17.27
C VAL A 349 15.68 10.04 18.63
N PRO A 350 15.71 9.31 19.76
CA PRO A 350 15.83 9.90 21.09
C PRO A 350 17.00 10.89 21.18
N GLY A 351 16.75 12.04 21.83
CA GLY A 351 17.72 13.13 21.94
C GLY A 351 17.92 13.96 20.67
N LYS A 352 17.63 13.44 19.47
CA LYS A 352 17.75 14.18 18.19
C LYS A 352 16.41 14.73 17.69
N GLY A 353 15.30 14.06 17.99
CA GLY A 353 13.97 14.40 17.47
C GLY A 353 13.66 13.69 16.16
N VAL A 354 12.76 14.28 15.35
CA VAL A 354 12.42 13.72 14.03
C VAL A 354 13.54 14.06 13.04
N VAL A 355 14.24 13.04 12.54
CA VAL A 355 15.40 13.21 11.65
C VAL A 355 15.03 13.10 10.17
N ALA A 356 13.88 12.51 9.86
CA ALA A 356 13.31 12.44 8.52
C ALA A 356 11.79 12.40 8.59
N ALA A 357 11.12 12.99 7.60
CA ALA A 357 9.66 12.92 7.43
C ALA A 357 9.31 12.96 5.95
N ARG A 358 8.29 12.19 5.55
CA ARG A 358 7.74 12.16 4.19
C ARG A 358 6.23 12.13 4.24
N GLU A 359 5.64 12.75 3.23
CA GLU A 359 4.19 12.90 3.09
C GLU A 359 3.71 12.27 1.78
N ASP A 360 2.48 11.76 1.82
CA ASP A 360 1.81 11.26 0.63
C ASP A 360 0.29 11.18 0.86
N VAL A 361 -0.50 11.23 -0.22
CA VAL A 361 -1.94 10.91 -0.17
C VAL A 361 -2.15 9.50 0.44
N GLY A 362 -1.31 8.53 0.07
CA GLY A 362 -1.32 7.17 0.59
C GLY A 362 -0.39 6.99 1.80
N ARG A 363 -0.92 6.52 2.93
CA ARG A 363 -0.11 6.24 4.15
C ARG A 363 1.06 5.26 3.91
N HIS A 364 0.87 4.28 3.03
CA HIS A 364 1.88 3.29 2.71
C HIS A 364 3.02 3.90 1.92
N ASN A 365 2.70 4.73 0.92
CA ASN A 365 3.68 5.46 0.14
C ASN A 365 4.48 6.44 1.01
N ALA A 366 3.83 7.08 1.99
CA ALA A 366 4.53 7.96 2.94
C ALA A 366 5.59 7.17 3.74
N LEU A 367 5.28 5.94 4.17
CA LEU A 367 6.24 5.08 4.87
C LEU A 367 7.33 4.55 3.92
N ASP A 368 7.00 4.18 2.68
CA ASP A 368 7.99 3.80 1.68
C ASP A 368 8.96 4.96 1.42
N LYS A 369 8.44 6.17 1.17
CA LYS A 369 9.27 7.37 1.03
C LYS A 369 10.14 7.60 2.27
N LEU A 370 9.63 7.40 3.48
CA LEU A 370 10.44 7.50 4.69
C LEU A 370 11.58 6.46 4.67
N ALA A 371 11.27 5.20 4.35
CA ALA A 371 12.26 4.13 4.27
C ALA A 371 13.40 4.47 3.28
N GLY A 372 13.05 4.97 2.09
CA GLY A 372 14.05 5.40 1.11
C GLY A 372 14.87 6.60 1.59
N ALA A 373 14.24 7.58 2.25
CA ALA A 373 14.94 8.72 2.81
C ALA A 373 15.95 8.32 3.90
N LEU A 374 15.60 7.37 4.77
CA LEU A 374 16.49 6.83 5.80
C LEU A 374 17.65 6.06 5.18
N ALA A 375 17.36 5.20 4.21
CA ALA A 375 18.37 4.40 3.52
C ALA A 375 19.39 5.29 2.79
N ARG A 376 18.94 6.32 2.07
CA ARG A 376 19.81 7.32 1.43
C ARG A 376 20.68 8.08 2.43
N ALA A 377 20.11 8.39 3.59
CA ALA A 377 20.82 9.13 4.64
C ALA A 377 21.73 8.23 5.50
N GLY A 378 21.74 6.91 5.26
CA GLY A 378 22.49 5.95 6.08
C GLY A 378 22.02 5.92 7.54
N VAL A 379 20.75 6.20 7.79
CA VAL A 379 20.17 6.16 9.14
C VAL A 379 19.75 4.74 9.46
N ASP A 380 20.36 4.16 10.49
CA ASP A 380 20.01 2.85 11.01
C ASP A 380 18.59 2.87 11.62
N GLY A 381 17.70 2.03 11.11
CA GLY A 381 16.33 1.89 11.60
C GLY A 381 16.26 1.41 13.05
N ALA A 382 17.26 0.67 13.54
CA ALA A 382 17.30 0.23 14.93
C ALA A 382 17.58 1.38 15.92
N SER A 383 18.01 2.55 15.41
CA SER A 383 18.36 3.72 16.24
C SER A 383 17.16 4.56 16.68
N GLY A 384 15.95 4.26 16.20
CA GLY A 384 14.79 5.11 16.41
C GLY A 384 13.46 4.42 16.19
N ALA A 385 12.42 5.24 16.07
CA ALA A 385 11.02 4.84 15.97
C ALA A 385 10.36 5.42 14.72
N VAL A 386 9.55 4.61 14.04
CA VAL A 386 8.67 5.09 13.00
C VAL A 386 7.43 5.72 13.64
N VAL A 387 7.08 6.93 13.20
CA VAL A 387 5.93 7.70 13.68
C VAL A 387 5.00 7.96 12.50
N VAL A 388 3.72 7.62 12.61
CA VAL A 388 2.75 7.76 11.51
C VAL A 388 1.47 8.48 11.93
N THR A 389 0.91 9.27 11.01
CA THR A 389 -0.37 9.96 11.23
C THR A 389 -1.60 9.09 10.91
N SER A 390 -1.39 7.90 10.34
CA SER A 390 -2.45 7.00 9.89
C SER A 390 -2.85 5.95 10.93
N ARG A 391 -3.82 5.11 10.57
CA ARG A 391 -4.04 3.80 11.21
C ARG A 391 -2.85 2.88 10.96
N VAL A 392 -2.70 1.85 11.80
CA VAL A 392 -1.69 0.81 11.63
C VAL A 392 -2.34 -0.46 11.09
N SER A 393 -2.10 -0.76 9.81
CA SER A 393 -2.44 -2.04 9.18
C SER A 393 -1.25 -3.02 9.25
N VAL A 394 -1.49 -4.30 8.92
CA VAL A 394 -0.44 -5.33 8.89
C VAL A 394 0.77 -4.92 8.05
N GLU A 395 0.53 -4.33 6.87
CA GLU A 395 1.60 -3.83 6.01
C GLU A 395 2.40 -2.69 6.63
N MET A 396 1.80 -1.84 7.46
CA MET A 396 2.55 -0.77 8.14
C MET A 396 3.57 -1.37 9.12
N VAL A 397 3.20 -2.46 9.79
CA VAL A 397 4.11 -3.21 10.67
C VAL A 397 5.20 -3.90 9.86
N GLN A 398 4.84 -4.61 8.78
CA GLN A 398 5.80 -5.27 7.89
C GLN A 398 6.85 -4.30 7.34
N LYS A 399 6.41 -3.15 6.82
CA LYS A 399 7.30 -2.12 6.27
C LYS A 399 8.17 -1.48 7.35
N THR A 400 7.63 -1.27 8.55
CA THR A 400 8.41 -0.76 9.69
C THR A 400 9.50 -1.73 10.12
N ALA A 401 9.20 -3.03 10.14
CA ALA A 401 10.20 -4.07 10.41
C ALA A 401 11.26 -4.15 9.32
N ALA A 402 10.88 -4.00 8.04
CA ALA A 402 11.82 -3.95 6.92
C ALA A 402 12.75 -2.72 6.96
N VAL A 403 12.32 -1.62 7.60
CA VAL A 403 13.20 -0.48 7.94
C VAL A 403 14.21 -0.84 9.05
N GLY A 404 13.94 -1.89 9.82
CA GLY A 404 14.74 -2.30 10.99
C GLY A 404 14.29 -1.63 12.30
N ALA A 405 13.15 -0.92 12.30
CA ALA A 405 12.68 -0.18 13.46
C ALA A 405 11.86 -1.07 14.41
N SER A 406 12.19 -1.03 15.70
CA SER A 406 11.52 -1.80 16.74
C SER A 406 10.29 -1.12 17.34
N PHE A 407 10.05 0.14 16.96
CA PHE A 407 8.90 0.93 17.41
C PHE A 407 8.08 1.43 16.21
N ILE A 408 6.77 1.28 16.31
CA ILE A 408 5.80 2.03 15.51
C ILE A 408 4.87 2.82 16.44
N ILE A 409 4.81 4.13 16.23
CA ILE A 409 4.04 5.09 17.02
C ILE A 409 2.99 5.74 16.11
N ALA A 410 1.70 5.64 16.44
CA ALA A 410 0.62 6.09 15.57
C ALA A 410 -0.37 7.05 16.24
N VAL A 411 -0.85 8.03 15.47
CA VAL A 411 -1.94 8.93 15.91
C VAL A 411 -3.29 8.21 15.94
N SER A 412 -3.49 7.18 15.11
CA SER A 412 -4.76 6.46 14.97
C SER A 412 -4.64 4.98 15.36
N ALA A 413 -5.78 4.28 15.43
CA ALA A 413 -5.88 2.91 15.93
C ALA A 413 -5.20 1.87 15.03
N PRO A 414 -4.65 0.78 15.61
CA PRO A 414 -4.22 -0.39 14.88
C PRO A 414 -5.37 -1.35 14.53
N THR A 415 -5.15 -2.27 13.59
CA THR A 415 -6.04 -3.43 13.39
C THR A 415 -5.58 -4.63 14.23
N ALA A 416 -6.49 -5.56 14.53
CA ALA A 416 -6.14 -6.76 15.31
C ALA A 416 -5.05 -7.62 14.64
N LEU A 417 -5.00 -7.66 13.31
CA LEU A 417 -3.93 -8.35 12.60
C LEU A 417 -2.59 -7.61 12.78
N ALA A 418 -2.57 -6.28 12.70
CA ALA A 418 -1.37 -5.49 12.93
C ALA A 418 -0.80 -5.73 14.34
N ILE A 419 -1.65 -5.79 15.37
CA ILE A 419 -1.24 -6.09 16.75
C ILE A 419 -0.56 -7.47 16.81
N ARG A 420 -1.20 -8.52 16.30
CA ARG A 420 -0.61 -9.87 16.31
C ARG A 420 0.71 -9.94 15.54
N THR A 421 0.80 -9.24 14.41
CA THR A 421 2.01 -9.18 13.60
C THR A 421 3.14 -8.43 14.33
N ALA A 422 2.83 -7.31 15.00
CA ALA A 422 3.80 -6.56 15.79
C ALA A 422 4.30 -7.38 16.98
N GLU A 423 3.39 -8.09 17.65
CA GLU A 423 3.73 -9.01 18.75
C GLU A 423 4.72 -10.08 18.28
N GLY A 424 4.41 -10.78 17.19
CA GLY A 424 5.27 -11.83 16.64
C GLY A 424 6.61 -11.34 16.07
N ALA A 425 6.68 -10.08 15.64
CA ALA A 425 7.92 -9.46 15.16
C ALA A 425 8.79 -8.86 16.29
N GLY A 426 8.35 -8.93 17.55
CA GLY A 426 9.06 -8.30 18.65
C GLY A 426 9.01 -6.77 18.62
N MET A 427 7.99 -6.16 17.99
CA MET A 427 7.87 -4.71 17.77
C MET A 427 6.95 -4.05 18.79
N THR A 428 7.41 -2.97 19.42
CA THR A 428 6.59 -2.14 20.31
C THR A 428 5.63 -1.27 19.49
N LEU A 429 4.33 -1.55 19.60
CA LEU A 429 3.27 -0.80 18.91
C LEU A 429 2.58 0.13 19.91
N VAL A 430 2.74 1.44 19.69
CA VAL A 430 2.07 2.49 20.43
C VAL A 430 1.12 3.21 19.49
N ALA A 431 -0.13 3.43 19.91
CA ALA A 431 -1.11 4.08 19.06
C ALA A 431 -2.05 4.98 19.86
N LEU A 432 -2.95 5.65 19.14
CA LEU A 432 -3.92 6.58 19.72
C LEU A 432 -3.27 7.74 20.50
N VAL A 433 -2.06 8.14 20.10
CA VAL A 433 -1.32 9.22 20.76
C VAL A 433 -2.05 10.55 20.59
N ARG A 434 -2.55 11.13 21.69
CA ARG A 434 -3.31 12.38 21.73
C ARG A 434 -2.92 13.19 22.96
N GLY A 435 -2.33 14.36 22.73
CA GLY A 435 -1.79 15.14 23.84
C GLY A 435 -0.73 14.33 24.58
N ASP A 436 -0.95 14.10 25.86
CA ASP A 436 -0.05 13.30 26.73
C ASP A 436 -0.52 11.84 26.91
N GLU A 437 -1.62 11.44 26.27
CA GLU A 437 -2.23 10.11 26.38
C GLU A 437 -1.89 9.23 25.17
N PHE A 438 -1.72 7.92 25.40
CA PHE A 438 -1.49 6.92 24.35
C PHE A 438 -1.75 5.50 24.90
N ASP A 439 -1.97 4.55 23.99
CA ASP A 439 -2.12 3.13 24.30
C ASP A 439 -0.93 2.33 23.78
N ILE A 440 -0.37 1.46 24.61
CA ILE A 440 0.65 0.48 24.20
C ILE A 440 -0.02 -0.87 23.98
N PHE A 441 0.12 -1.43 22.78
CA PHE A 441 -0.55 -2.67 22.39
C PHE A 441 0.37 -3.90 22.46
N THR A 442 1.67 -3.73 22.29
CA THR A 442 2.66 -4.82 22.25
C THR A 442 3.99 -4.38 22.86
N HIS A 443 4.74 -5.30 23.48
CA HIS A 443 6.08 -5.10 24.05
C HIS A 443 6.24 -3.80 24.88
N PRO A 444 5.43 -3.60 25.95
CA PRO A 444 5.40 -2.37 26.74
C PRO A 444 6.64 -2.14 27.60
N ASP A 445 7.41 -3.18 27.87
CA ASP A 445 8.67 -3.20 28.61
C ASP A 445 9.77 -2.31 28.00
N ARG A 446 9.64 -1.92 26.71
CA ARG A 446 10.53 -0.92 26.09
C ARG A 446 10.10 0.53 26.29
N VAL A 447 8.92 0.77 26.88
CA VAL A 447 8.47 2.10 27.29
C VAL A 447 8.82 2.29 28.76
N THR A 448 9.88 3.03 29.02
CA THR A 448 10.43 3.19 30.37
C THR A 448 10.40 4.65 30.77
N ASP A 449 9.83 4.97 31.94
CA ASP A 449 10.09 6.24 32.59
C ASP A 449 11.62 6.35 32.72
N GLY A 450 12.25 7.38 32.16
CA GLY A 450 13.71 7.52 32.05
C GLY A 450 14.52 7.54 33.37
N ALA A 451 13.96 7.04 34.47
CA ALA A 451 14.62 6.71 35.72
C ALA A 451 15.46 5.43 35.59
N ALA A 452 16.58 5.52 34.87
CA ALA A 452 17.70 4.64 35.14
C ALA A 452 18.30 5.01 36.51
N LYS A 453 18.13 4.13 37.49
CA LYS A 453 19.09 3.79 38.56
C LYS A 453 19.87 4.96 39.18
N ASN A 454 19.29 5.59 40.20
CA ASN A 454 20.04 6.24 41.29
C ASN A 454 19.44 5.80 42.63
N VAL A 455 19.72 4.57 43.06
CA VAL A 455 19.83 4.28 44.50
C VAL A 455 20.95 3.25 44.66
N ALA A 456 22.03 3.75 45.25
CA ALA A 456 23.16 3.00 45.80
C ALA A 456 22.81 2.39 47.15
#